data_AF-A0AA39ML08-F1
#
_entry.id   AF-A0AA39ML08-F1
#
_cell.length_a   1.000
_cell.length_b   1.000
_cell.length_c   1.000
_cell.angle_alpha   90.00
_cell.angle_beta   90.00
_cell.angle_gamma   90.00
#
_symmetry.space_group_name_H-M   'P 1'
#
loop_
_entity.id
_entity.type
_entity.pdbx_description
1 polymer ?
#
loop_
_entity_poly.entity_id
_entity_poly.type
_entity_poly.pdbx_seq_one_letter_code
_entity_poly.pdbx_strand_id
1 'polypeptide(L)'
;MKRAVIVHRLNGYFVLILLIPSNVCGAIVGYRAYGGEINTQSMYYILGIASAGCLIIGYLNVKKETRQHRKFMLRGVVIFSVVITTQLITKAARQIVTDIGNYYTVFQCDDLRTVLTNITAVEQQYPACAGDGVDLSSTYVPVLANAHGDKLHKIAATRVVQGMALWFALFIHIFGCEAYLKLTEEANYQRRGYVLEPKMDPSLDLNDCQNSQ
;
A
#
# COMPACT_ATOMS: atom_id res chain seq x y z
N MET A 1 20.17 -9.84 -26.22
CA MET A 1 18.74 -9.49 -26.17
C MET A 1 17.80 -10.64 -25.75
N LYS A 2 17.90 -11.87 -26.31
CA LYS A 2 16.99 -12.99 -25.95
C LYS A 2 16.99 -13.35 -24.46
N ARG A 3 18.15 -13.34 -23.78
CA ARG A 3 18.26 -13.59 -22.33
C ARG A 3 17.47 -12.59 -21.48
N ALA A 4 17.51 -11.30 -21.82
CA ALA A 4 16.77 -10.27 -21.09
C ALA A 4 15.24 -10.45 -21.19
N VAL A 5 14.74 -10.91 -22.34
CA VAL A 5 13.30 -11.22 -22.53
C VAL A 5 12.88 -12.40 -21.67
N ILE A 6 13.71 -13.43 -21.59
CA ILE A 6 13.43 -14.63 -20.78
C ILE A 6 13.38 -14.24 -19.29
N VAL A 7 14.35 -13.44 -18.82
CA VAL A 7 14.36 -12.94 -17.44
C VAL A 7 13.14 -12.09 -17.13
N HIS A 8 12.74 -11.19 -18.04
CA HIS A 8 11.54 -10.38 -17.87
C HIS A 8 10.26 -11.23 -17.77
N ARG A 9 10.13 -12.25 -18.61
CA ARG A 9 8.99 -13.19 -18.56
C ARG A 9 8.97 -13.99 -17.27
N LEU A 10 10.12 -14.49 -16.81
CA LEU A 10 10.23 -15.22 -15.55
C LEU A 10 9.84 -14.34 -14.35
N ASN A 11 10.32 -13.08 -14.32
CA ASN A 11 9.93 -12.11 -13.31
C ASN A 11 8.40 -11.85 -13.32
N GLY A 12 7.80 -11.71 -14.51
CA GLY A 12 6.36 -11.56 -14.64
C GLY A 12 5.57 -12.72 -14.03
N TYR A 13 5.99 -13.97 -14.29
CA TYR A 13 5.35 -15.15 -13.67
C TYR A 13 5.55 -15.20 -12.16
N PHE A 14 6.73 -14.82 -11.68
CA PHE A 14 7.03 -14.78 -10.24
C PHE A 14 6.13 -13.77 -9.52
N VAL A 15 5.95 -12.57 -10.08
CA VAL A 15 5.04 -11.55 -9.53
C VAL A 15 3.58 -12.06 -9.51
N LEU A 16 3.13 -12.72 -10.57
CA LEU A 16 1.77 -13.28 -10.61
C LEU A 16 1.54 -14.35 -9.54
N ILE A 17 2.53 -15.22 -9.31
CA ILE A 17 2.44 -16.27 -8.28
C ILE A 17 2.46 -15.65 -6.88
N LEU A 18 3.34 -14.68 -6.63
CA LEU A 18 3.46 -14.01 -5.32
C LEU A 18 2.29 -13.09 -4.99
N LEU A 19 1.53 -12.64 -5.99
CA LEU A 19 0.38 -11.77 -5.80
C LEU A 19 -0.70 -12.42 -4.92
N ILE A 20 -0.97 -13.70 -5.12
CA ILE A 20 -2.02 -14.44 -4.41
C ILE A 20 -1.74 -14.46 -2.90
N PRO A 21 -0.59 -14.98 -2.42
CA PRO A 21 -0.29 -14.96 -0.99
C PRO A 21 -0.14 -13.53 -0.46
N SER A 22 0.38 -12.58 -1.26
CA SER A 22 0.48 -11.18 -0.84
C SER A 22 -0.87 -10.57 -0.47
N ASN A 23 -1.90 -10.79 -1.31
CA ASN A 23 -3.24 -10.27 -1.06
C ASN A 23 -3.94 -10.96 0.12
N VAL A 24 -3.78 -12.27 0.25
CA VAL A 24 -4.32 -13.04 1.39
C VAL A 24 -3.68 -12.56 2.69
N CYS A 25 -2.36 -12.41 2.72
CA CYS A 25 -1.65 -11.87 3.87
C CYS A 25 -2.09 -10.44 4.19
N GLY A 26 -2.27 -9.59 3.17
CA GLY A 26 -2.78 -8.23 3.35
C GLY A 26 -4.14 -8.19 4.03
N ALA A 27 -5.09 -9.01 3.57
CA ALA A 27 -6.42 -9.12 4.16
C ALA A 27 -6.38 -9.61 5.62
N ILE A 28 -5.59 -10.66 5.91
CA ILE A 28 -5.44 -11.20 7.27
C ILE A 28 -4.83 -10.16 8.21
N VAL A 29 -3.81 -9.43 7.75
CA VAL A 29 -3.13 -8.38 8.52
C VAL A 29 -4.09 -7.23 8.82
N GLY A 30 -4.90 -6.80 7.84
CA GLY A 30 -5.93 -5.79 8.05
C GLY A 30 -6.94 -6.17 9.14
N TYR A 31 -7.35 -7.44 9.17
CA TYR A 31 -8.31 -7.95 10.15
C TYR A 31 -7.69 -8.17 11.54
N ARG A 32 -6.55 -8.86 11.64
CA ARG A 32 -5.98 -9.26 12.94
C ARG A 32 -5.00 -8.25 13.53
N ALA A 33 -3.99 -7.85 12.76
CA ALA A 33 -2.91 -7.01 13.32
C ALA A 33 -3.40 -5.59 13.64
N TYR A 34 -4.22 -5.02 12.75
CA TYR A 34 -4.72 -3.65 12.91
C TYR A 34 -6.07 -3.55 13.63
N GLY A 35 -6.53 -4.63 14.28
CA GLY A 35 -7.75 -4.62 15.10
C GLY A 35 -9.05 -4.66 14.30
N GLY A 36 -8.97 -4.89 12.99
CA GLY A 36 -10.15 -5.08 12.16
C GLY A 36 -10.95 -3.80 11.91
N GLU A 37 -10.34 -2.62 11.99
CA GLU A 37 -11.04 -1.40 11.62
C GLU A 37 -11.49 -1.42 10.16
N ILE A 38 -12.75 -1.09 9.91
CA ILE A 38 -13.38 -1.10 8.58
C ILE A 38 -12.62 -0.22 7.57
N ASN A 39 -12.02 0.88 8.03
CA ASN A 39 -11.22 1.78 7.18
C ASN A 39 -9.93 1.10 6.71
N THR A 40 -9.27 0.35 7.59
CA THR A 40 -8.07 -0.40 7.25
C THR A 40 -8.41 -1.61 6.37
N GLN A 41 -9.47 -2.36 6.71
CA GLN A 41 -9.91 -3.52 5.95
C GLN A 41 -10.32 -3.15 4.51
N SER A 42 -11.20 -2.16 4.36
CA SER A 42 -11.67 -1.71 3.05
C SER A 42 -10.52 -1.34 2.14
N MET A 43 -9.49 -0.69 2.70
CA MET A 43 -8.34 -0.27 1.94
C MET A 43 -7.42 -1.44 1.53
N TYR A 44 -7.20 -2.44 2.38
CA TYR A 44 -6.51 -3.67 1.98
C TYR A 44 -7.26 -4.43 0.87
N TYR A 45 -8.60 -4.46 0.91
CA TYR A 45 -9.40 -5.05 -0.17
C TYR A 45 -9.30 -4.26 -1.48
N ILE A 46 -9.34 -2.93 -1.41
CA ILE A 46 -9.16 -2.07 -2.59
C ILE A 46 -7.78 -2.28 -3.21
N LEU A 47 -6.71 -2.33 -2.40
CA LEU A 47 -5.36 -2.64 -2.89
C LEU A 47 -5.30 -3.99 -3.59
N GLY A 48 -5.98 -5.00 -3.05
CA GLY A 48 -5.99 -6.31 -3.66
C GLY A 48 -6.75 -6.37 -4.98
N ILE A 49 -7.93 -5.75 -5.04
CA ILE A 49 -8.70 -5.67 -6.29
C ILE A 49 -7.95 -4.85 -7.33
N ALA A 50 -7.36 -3.70 -6.95
CA ALA A 50 -6.63 -2.83 -7.87
C ALA A 50 -5.35 -3.49 -8.41
N SER A 51 -4.55 -4.13 -7.54
CA SER A 51 -3.34 -4.83 -7.95
C SER A 51 -3.64 -6.06 -8.82
N ALA A 52 -4.64 -6.86 -8.45
CA ALA A 52 -5.10 -8.00 -9.26
C ALA A 52 -5.67 -7.54 -10.60
N GLY A 53 -6.53 -6.52 -10.60
CA GLY A 53 -7.12 -5.94 -11.81
C GLY A 53 -6.06 -5.46 -12.79
N CYS A 54 -5.05 -4.73 -12.31
CA CYS A 54 -3.94 -4.27 -13.16
C CYS A 54 -3.18 -5.44 -13.79
N LEU A 55 -2.89 -6.49 -13.02
CA LEU A 55 -2.15 -7.64 -13.53
C LEU A 55 -2.98 -8.51 -14.48
N ILE A 56 -4.27 -8.69 -14.23
CA ILE A 56 -5.17 -9.42 -15.14
C ILE A 56 -5.29 -8.69 -16.48
N ILE A 57 -5.59 -7.38 -16.45
CA ILE A 57 -5.71 -6.58 -17.69
C ILE A 57 -4.36 -6.52 -18.41
N GLY A 58 -3.25 -6.37 -17.67
CA GLY A 58 -1.90 -6.41 -18.21
C GLY A 58 -1.58 -7.73 -18.89
N TYR A 59 -1.95 -8.85 -18.29
CA TYR A 59 -1.74 -10.20 -18.85
C TYR A 59 -2.57 -10.43 -20.12
N LEU A 60 -3.85 -10.08 -20.10
CA LEU A 60 -4.75 -10.22 -21.26
C LEU A 60 -4.26 -9.40 -22.47
N ASN A 61 -3.66 -8.24 -22.23
CA ASN A 61 -3.14 -7.36 -23.28
C ASN A 61 -1.71 -7.69 -23.72
N VAL A 62 -1.01 -8.66 -23.11
CA VAL A 62 0.40 -8.95 -23.43
C VAL A 62 0.60 -9.37 -24.90
N LYS A 63 -0.39 -10.07 -25.47
CA LYS A 63 -0.40 -10.51 -26.88
C LYS A 63 -1.23 -9.61 -27.80
N LYS A 64 -2.18 -8.84 -27.26
CA LYS A 64 -3.07 -7.96 -28.04
C LYS A 64 -2.41 -6.60 -28.28
N GLU A 65 -2.10 -5.89 -27.20
CA GLU A 65 -1.70 -4.48 -27.23
C GLU A 65 -0.57 -4.23 -26.24
N THR A 66 0.68 -4.35 -26.71
CA THR A 66 1.87 -4.23 -25.86
C THR A 66 2.00 -2.87 -25.17
N ARG A 67 1.42 -1.81 -25.76
CA ARG A 67 1.38 -0.47 -25.16
C ARG A 67 0.47 -0.45 -23.93
N GLN A 68 -0.71 -1.08 -24.00
CA GLN A 68 -1.62 -1.18 -22.85
C GLN A 68 -1.04 -2.09 -21.76
N HIS A 69 -0.43 -3.21 -22.15
CA HIS A 69 0.30 -4.07 -21.22
C HIS A 69 1.30 -3.24 -20.38
N ARG A 70 2.13 -2.41 -21.01
CA ARG A 70 3.11 -1.56 -20.30
C ARG A 70 2.43 -0.59 -19.33
N LYS A 71 1.33 0.08 -19.73
CA LYS A 71 0.62 1.03 -18.86
C LYS A 71 0.05 0.34 -17.62
N PHE A 72 -0.60 -0.82 -17.77
CA PHE A 72 -1.16 -1.55 -16.65
C PHE A 72 -0.11 -2.21 -15.75
N MET A 73 1.02 -2.68 -16.31
CA MET A 73 2.14 -3.15 -15.50
C MET A 73 2.76 -2.02 -14.68
N LEU A 74 2.86 -0.81 -15.22
CA LEU A 74 3.34 0.35 -14.48
C LEU A 74 2.40 0.70 -13.31
N ARG A 75 1.08 0.76 -13.57
CA ARG A 75 0.06 0.97 -12.53
C ARG A 75 0.17 -0.07 -11.42
N GLY A 76 0.32 -1.35 -11.77
CA GLY A 76 0.49 -2.43 -10.80
C GLY A 76 1.71 -2.24 -9.89
N VAL A 77 2.88 -1.90 -10.46
CA VAL A 77 4.12 -1.67 -9.69
C VAL A 77 3.96 -0.49 -8.73
N VAL A 78 3.33 0.60 -9.19
CA VAL A 78 3.08 1.80 -8.39
C VAL A 78 2.07 1.52 -7.26
N ILE A 79 1.09 0.63 -7.47
CA ILE A 79 0.19 0.19 -6.39
C ILE A 79 0.95 -0.60 -5.31
N PHE A 80 1.94 -1.43 -5.67
CA PHE A 80 2.72 -2.16 -4.67
C PHE A 80 3.56 -1.24 -3.78
N SER A 81 4.02 -0.09 -4.28
CA SER A 81 4.78 0.86 -3.46
C SER A 81 3.93 1.61 -2.43
N VAL A 82 2.59 1.57 -2.54
CA VAL A 82 1.66 2.17 -1.56
C VAL A 82 1.95 1.67 -0.14
N VAL A 83 2.23 0.37 0.02
CA VAL A 83 2.52 -0.22 1.34
C VAL A 83 3.77 0.38 1.97
N ILE A 84 4.79 0.68 1.16
CA ILE A 84 6.05 1.27 1.64
C ILE A 84 5.81 2.71 2.09
N THR A 85 5.13 3.51 1.27
CA THR A 85 4.83 4.92 1.60
C THR A 85 3.89 5.03 2.80
N THR A 86 2.96 4.08 2.96
CA THR A 86 2.10 4.00 4.14
C THR A 86 2.92 3.94 5.43
N GLN A 87 4.01 3.15 5.46
CA GLN A 87 4.85 3.06 6.66
C GLN A 87 5.51 4.39 7.03
N LEU A 88 5.88 5.21 6.03
CA LEU A 88 6.44 6.54 6.26
C LEU A 88 5.37 7.49 6.83
N ILE A 89 4.17 7.48 6.23
CA ILE A 89 3.05 8.32 6.68
C ILE A 89 2.63 7.92 8.10
N THR A 90 2.47 6.63 8.39
CA THR A 90 2.10 6.11 9.72
C THR A 90 3.13 6.53 10.78
N LYS A 91 4.43 6.49 10.48
CA LYS A 91 5.50 6.92 11.42
C LYS A 91 5.41 8.40 11.79
N ALA A 92 5.00 9.26 10.86
CA ALA A 92 4.80 10.68 11.10
C ALA A 92 3.44 10.94 11.79
N ALA A 93 2.35 10.37 11.26
CA ALA A 93 0.99 10.59 11.75
C ALA A 93 0.81 10.16 13.22
N ARG A 94 1.46 9.07 13.65
CA ARG A 94 1.37 8.63 15.05
C ARG A 94 1.92 9.67 16.04
N GLN A 95 2.91 10.49 15.65
CA GLN A 95 3.46 11.54 16.52
C GLN A 95 2.42 12.66 16.67
N ILE A 96 1.87 13.12 15.55
CA ILE A 96 0.82 14.16 15.52
C ILE A 96 -0.38 13.76 16.38
N VAL A 97 -0.86 12.53 16.23
CA VAL A 97 -1.99 12.00 17.01
C VAL A 97 -1.68 11.94 18.51
N THR A 98 -0.43 11.62 18.85
CA THR A 98 0.02 11.58 20.25
C THR A 98 0.07 12.97 20.87
N ASP A 99 0.54 13.96 20.12
CA ASP A 99 0.62 15.35 20.59
C ASP A 99 -0.78 15.96 20.79
N ILE A 100 -1.78 15.53 20.00
CA ILE A 100 -3.18 15.92 20.17
C ILE A 100 -3.81 15.26 21.41
N GLY A 101 -3.48 13.99 21.68
CA GLY A 101 -3.87 13.29 22.90
C GLY A 101 -5.36 12.93 23.06
N ASN A 102 -6.20 13.13 22.03
CA ASN A 102 -7.65 12.89 22.09
C ASN A 102 -8.14 11.74 21.20
N TYR A 103 -7.24 10.94 20.66
CA TYR A 103 -7.59 9.82 19.78
C TYR A 103 -7.58 8.50 20.54
N TYR A 104 -8.61 7.70 20.32
CA TYR A 104 -8.78 6.38 20.93
C TYR A 104 -9.10 5.37 19.83
N THR A 105 -8.61 4.15 20.01
CA THR A 105 -8.98 3.00 19.18
C THR A 105 -9.55 1.92 20.08
N VAL A 106 -10.47 1.14 19.54
CA VAL A 106 -11.13 0.07 20.26
C VAL A 106 -10.26 -1.19 20.22
N PHE A 107 -10.10 -1.86 21.35
CA PHE A 107 -9.45 -3.15 21.49
C PHE A 107 -10.41 -4.17 22.11
N GLN A 108 -10.28 -5.42 21.68
CA GLN A 108 -10.94 -6.54 22.32
C GLN A 108 -10.19 -6.93 23.60
N CYS A 109 -10.89 -7.39 24.64
CA CYS A 109 -10.24 -7.81 25.88
C CYS A 109 -9.30 -9.02 25.70
N ASP A 110 -9.59 -9.92 24.76
CA ASP A 110 -8.70 -11.04 24.41
C ASP A 110 -7.37 -10.57 23.78
N ASP A 111 -7.44 -9.58 22.87
CA ASP A 111 -6.27 -8.92 22.28
C ASP A 111 -5.38 -8.29 23.37
N LEU A 112 -6.00 -7.67 24.38
CA LEU A 112 -5.29 -7.00 25.48
C LEU A 112 -4.47 -7.97 26.32
N ARG A 113 -5.00 -9.15 26.65
CA ARG A 113 -4.26 -10.18 27.40
C ARG A 113 -3.08 -10.75 26.61
N THR A 114 -3.17 -10.76 25.29
CA THR A 114 -2.05 -11.16 24.42
C THR A 114 -0.95 -10.09 24.38
N VAL A 115 -1.32 -8.81 24.43
CA VAL A 115 -0.38 -7.68 24.33
C VAL A 115 0.26 -7.34 25.69
N LEU A 116 -0.53 -7.33 26.77
CA LEU A 116 -0.08 -7.13 28.15
C LEU A 116 0.11 -8.49 28.82
N THR A 117 1.37 -8.88 29.01
CA THR A 117 1.72 -10.11 29.74
C THR A 117 1.39 -10.02 31.24
N ASN A 118 1.20 -8.81 31.77
CA ASN A 118 0.85 -8.57 33.17
C ASN A 118 -0.67 -8.39 33.31
N ILE A 119 -1.34 -9.46 33.74
CA ILE A 119 -2.80 -9.51 33.91
C ILE A 119 -3.27 -8.49 34.96
N THR A 120 -2.51 -8.30 36.03
CA THR A 120 -2.88 -7.35 37.11
C THR A 120 -2.91 -5.90 36.62
N ALA A 121 -2.05 -5.55 35.65
CA ALA A 121 -2.06 -4.23 35.02
C ALA A 121 -3.27 -4.03 34.09
N VAL A 122 -3.71 -5.11 33.40
CA VAL A 122 -4.94 -5.09 32.59
C VAL A 122 -6.15 -4.88 33.48
N GLU A 123 -6.24 -5.58 34.62
CA GLU A 123 -7.39 -5.50 35.52
C GLU A 123 -7.51 -4.13 36.19
N GLN A 124 -6.38 -3.49 36.52
CA GLN A 124 -6.38 -2.14 37.09
C GLN A 124 -6.72 -1.05 36.06
N GLN A 125 -6.19 -1.14 34.84
CA GLN A 125 -6.40 -0.11 33.81
C GLN A 125 -7.71 -0.30 33.03
N TYR A 126 -8.15 -1.54 32.88
CA TYR A 126 -9.33 -1.92 32.09
C TYR A 126 -10.20 -2.89 32.91
N PRO A 127 -10.89 -2.41 33.96
CA PRO A 127 -11.70 -3.26 34.84
C PRO A 127 -12.85 -3.97 34.11
N ALA A 128 -13.29 -3.43 32.96
CA ALA A 128 -14.26 -4.08 32.08
C ALA A 128 -13.78 -5.45 31.53
N CYS A 129 -12.47 -5.72 31.53
CA CYS A 129 -11.88 -6.99 31.08
C CYS A 129 -11.53 -7.96 32.22
N ALA A 130 -11.88 -7.63 33.47
CA ALA A 130 -11.41 -8.29 34.70
C ALA A 130 -12.48 -9.09 35.47
N GLY A 131 -13.76 -9.03 35.07
CA GLY A 131 -14.84 -9.66 35.81
C GLY A 131 -14.92 -11.17 35.62
N ASP A 132 -15.28 -11.89 36.70
CA ASP A 132 -15.61 -13.32 36.65
C ASP A 132 -16.83 -13.55 35.74
N GLY A 133 -16.65 -14.35 34.68
CA GLY A 133 -17.70 -14.65 33.69
C GLY A 133 -17.79 -13.67 32.51
N VAL A 134 -16.87 -12.71 32.39
CA VAL A 134 -16.78 -11.85 31.19
C VAL A 134 -16.29 -12.66 30.00
N ASP A 135 -17.06 -12.66 28.92
CA ASP A 135 -16.60 -13.16 27.64
C ASP A 135 -15.61 -12.16 27.01
N LEU A 136 -14.33 -12.49 27.14
CA LEU A 136 -13.19 -11.71 26.63
C LEU A 136 -13.26 -11.51 25.12
N SER A 137 -14.00 -12.38 24.40
CA SER A 137 -14.16 -12.33 22.95
C SER A 137 -15.23 -11.33 22.51
N SER A 138 -16.24 -11.05 23.32
CA SER A 138 -17.31 -10.10 22.96
C SER A 138 -17.17 -8.73 23.62
N THR A 139 -16.18 -8.56 24.49
CA THR A 139 -15.96 -7.32 25.24
C THR A 139 -14.90 -6.43 24.58
N TYR A 140 -15.25 -5.15 24.42
CA TYR A 140 -14.42 -4.15 23.78
C TYR A 140 -14.17 -2.95 24.70
N VAL A 141 -12.94 -2.42 24.70
CA VAL A 141 -12.54 -1.25 25.49
C VAL A 141 -11.76 -0.24 24.65
N PRO A 142 -11.94 1.06 24.88
CA PRO A 142 -11.17 2.09 24.21
C PRO A 142 -9.76 2.21 24.83
N VAL A 143 -8.74 2.32 23.98
CA VAL A 143 -7.34 2.52 24.37
C VAL A 143 -6.84 3.82 23.74
N LEU A 144 -6.18 4.65 24.54
CA LEU A 144 -5.62 5.93 24.09
C LEU A 144 -4.47 5.70 23.09
N ALA A 145 -4.49 6.43 21.98
CA ALA A 145 -3.42 6.45 21.00
C ALA A 145 -2.25 7.31 21.49
N ASN A 146 -1.18 6.68 21.98
CA ASN A 146 0.02 7.39 22.44
C ASN A 146 1.31 6.64 22.04
N ALA A 147 2.10 7.24 21.15
CA ALA A 147 3.35 6.70 20.64
C ALA A 147 4.51 6.72 21.66
N HIS A 148 4.40 7.52 22.73
CA HIS A 148 5.37 7.61 23.82
C HIS A 148 5.05 6.67 24.99
N GLY A 149 3.82 6.12 25.03
CA GLY A 149 3.38 5.22 26.09
C GLY A 149 3.89 3.78 25.97
N ASP A 150 3.25 2.90 26.74
CA ASP A 150 3.52 1.46 26.74
C ASP A 150 3.28 0.81 25.37
N LYS A 151 3.70 -0.45 25.23
CA LYS A 151 3.53 -1.24 24.00
C LYS A 151 2.09 -1.20 23.47
N LEU A 152 1.10 -1.27 24.36
CA LEU A 152 -0.32 -1.17 24.00
C LEU A 152 -0.68 0.18 23.37
N HIS A 153 -0.30 1.28 24.03
CA HIS A 153 -0.55 2.64 23.55
C HIS A 153 0.13 2.92 22.19
N LYS A 154 1.33 2.36 21.98
CA LYS A 154 2.05 2.43 20.70
C LYS A 154 1.33 1.70 19.57
N ILE A 155 0.80 0.52 19.86
CA ILE A 155 -0.02 -0.23 18.90
C ILE A 155 -1.31 0.55 18.61
N ALA A 156 -1.94 1.11 19.64
CA ALA A 156 -3.14 1.93 19.50
C ALA A 156 -2.91 3.15 18.58
N ALA A 157 -1.80 3.86 18.78
CA ALA A 157 -1.40 4.98 17.92
C ALA A 157 -1.13 4.58 16.46
N THR A 158 -0.70 3.33 16.23
CA THR A 158 -0.48 2.82 14.88
C THR A 158 -1.80 2.41 14.23
N ARG A 159 -2.68 1.70 14.96
CA ARG A 159 -3.99 1.25 14.47
C ARG A 159 -4.84 2.43 13.98
N VAL A 160 -4.96 3.48 14.79
CA VAL A 160 -5.83 4.63 14.49
C VAL A 160 -5.44 5.41 13.23
N VAL A 161 -4.14 5.46 12.90
CA VAL A 161 -3.65 6.21 11.72
C VAL A 161 -3.49 5.34 10.48
N GLN A 162 -3.49 4.01 10.63
CA GLN A 162 -3.14 3.08 9.54
C GLN A 162 -4.08 3.22 8.34
N GLY A 163 -5.39 3.23 8.56
CA GLY A 163 -6.38 3.33 7.49
C GLY A 163 -6.23 4.64 6.71
N MET A 164 -6.11 5.76 7.43
CA MET A 164 -5.88 7.08 6.83
C MET A 164 -4.58 7.13 6.02
N ALA A 165 -3.48 6.57 6.56
CA ALA A 165 -2.19 6.54 5.90
C ALA A 165 -2.23 5.74 4.59
N LEU A 166 -2.94 4.61 4.56
CA LEU A 166 -3.13 3.81 3.35
C LEU A 166 -3.87 4.61 2.27
N TRP A 167 -4.95 5.31 2.64
CA TRP A 167 -5.71 6.15 1.69
C TRP A 167 -4.86 7.26 1.07
N PHE A 168 -4.14 8.01 1.89
CA PHE A 168 -3.25 9.06 1.39
C PHE A 168 -2.16 8.50 0.48
N ALA A 169 -1.53 7.39 0.89
CA ALA A 169 -0.52 6.73 0.08
C ALA A 169 -1.10 6.30 -1.28
N LEU A 170 -2.31 5.71 -1.30
CA LEU A 170 -2.95 5.30 -2.55
C LEU A 170 -3.20 6.48 -3.49
N PHE A 171 -3.78 7.57 -3.00
CA PHE A 171 -4.06 8.73 -3.85
C PHE A 171 -2.77 9.31 -4.45
N ILE A 172 -1.72 9.48 -3.64
CA ILE A 172 -0.42 9.96 -4.13
C ILE A 172 0.09 9.09 -5.28
N HIS A 173 -0.04 7.77 -5.15
CA HIS A 173 0.42 6.82 -6.15
C HIS A 173 -0.45 6.80 -7.41
N ILE A 174 -1.78 6.85 -7.27
CA ILE A 174 -2.70 6.90 -8.41
C ILE A 174 -2.50 8.19 -9.20
N PHE A 175 -2.55 9.35 -8.54
CA PHE A 175 -2.38 10.64 -9.21
C PHE A 175 -0.98 10.78 -9.79
N GLY A 176 0.06 10.37 -9.06
CA GLY A 176 1.43 10.37 -9.56
C GLY A 176 1.61 9.47 -10.79
N CYS A 177 1.00 8.28 -10.80
CA CYS A 177 1.07 7.37 -11.95
C CYS A 177 0.37 7.93 -13.18
N GLU A 178 -0.84 8.45 -13.04
CA GLU A 178 -1.60 8.99 -14.18
C GLU A 178 -0.97 10.28 -14.72
N ALA A 179 -0.43 11.14 -13.85
CA ALA A 179 0.35 12.31 -14.28
C ALA A 179 1.59 11.88 -15.06
N TYR A 180 2.34 10.88 -14.56
CA TYR A 180 3.51 10.34 -15.24
C TYR A 180 3.16 9.74 -16.61
N LEU A 181 2.05 8.97 -16.70
CA LEU A 181 1.59 8.38 -17.96
C LEU A 181 1.19 9.44 -18.98
N LYS A 182 0.48 10.51 -18.58
CA LYS A 182 0.11 11.60 -19.48
C LYS A 182 1.34 12.33 -20.05
N LEU A 183 2.25 12.74 -19.17
CA LEU A 183 3.49 13.43 -19.58
C LEU A 183 4.34 12.57 -20.52
N THR A 184 4.42 11.26 -20.29
CA THR A 184 5.21 10.36 -21.14
C THR A 184 4.52 10.01 -22.46
N GLU A 185 3.19 10.11 -22.55
CA GLU A 185 2.46 9.98 -23.81
C GLU A 185 2.60 11.22 -24.70
N GLU A 186 2.59 12.41 -24.10
CA GLU A 186 2.75 13.69 -24.79
C GLU A 186 4.15 13.84 -25.41
N ALA A 187 5.18 13.30 -24.76
CA ALA A 187 6.57 13.38 -25.20
C ALA A 187 6.92 12.50 -26.43
N ASN A 188 5.92 11.98 -27.16
CA ASN A 188 6.03 11.43 -28.51
C ASN A 188 7.21 10.45 -28.68
N TYR A 189 7.32 9.39 -27.87
CA TYR A 189 8.43 8.44 -27.98
C TYR A 189 8.14 7.29 -28.98
N GLN A 190 9.05 7.03 -29.92
CA GLN A 190 9.10 5.82 -30.73
C GLN A 190 9.89 4.70 -30.02
N ARG A 191 9.40 3.47 -30.17
CA ARG A 191 10.02 2.30 -29.56
C ARG A 191 11.08 1.71 -30.48
N ARG A 192 12.37 1.86 -30.13
CA ARG A 192 13.48 1.07 -30.70
C ARG A 192 13.95 0.02 -29.69
N GLY A 193 13.44 -1.21 -29.85
CA GLY A 193 13.76 -2.31 -28.93
C GLY A 193 13.16 -2.12 -27.53
N TYR A 194 14.00 -1.82 -26.52
CA TYR A 194 13.58 -1.55 -25.12
C TYR A 194 13.69 -0.07 -24.73
N VAL A 195 14.33 0.75 -25.58
CA VAL A 195 14.53 2.18 -25.35
C VAL A 195 13.39 2.95 -26.03
N LEU A 196 12.89 3.96 -25.32
CA LEU A 196 11.96 4.95 -25.85
C LEU A 196 12.82 6.10 -26.39
N GLU A 197 12.88 6.26 -27.71
CA GLU A 197 13.55 7.38 -28.37
C GLU A 197 12.49 8.44 -28.71
N PRO A 198 12.75 9.74 -28.52
CA PRO A 198 11.83 10.77 -29.02
C PRO A 198 11.59 10.53 -30.51
N LYS A 199 10.34 10.54 -30.93
CA LYS A 199 9.94 10.47 -32.34
C LYS A 199 10.47 11.74 -32.98
N MET A 200 11.50 11.59 -33.80
CA MET A 200 12.12 12.70 -34.50
C MET A 200 11.05 13.37 -35.35
N ASP A 201 10.80 14.66 -35.09
CA ASP A 201 9.85 15.42 -35.88
C ASP A 201 10.44 15.51 -37.31
N PRO A 202 9.73 15.05 -38.35
CA PRO A 202 10.23 15.16 -39.72
C PRO A 202 10.43 16.62 -40.19
N SER A 203 9.96 17.61 -39.43
CA SER A 203 10.22 19.04 -39.67
C SER A 203 11.52 19.56 -39.05
N LEU A 204 12.17 18.80 -38.16
CA LEU A 204 13.49 19.11 -37.63
C LEU A 204 14.55 18.52 -38.57
N ASP A 205 14.92 19.29 -39.58
CA ASP A 205 16.00 18.95 -40.50
C ASP A 205 17.33 18.88 -39.72
N LEU A 206 18.01 17.75 -39.81
CA LEU A 206 19.29 17.48 -39.15
C LEU A 206 20.42 18.43 -39.60
N ASN A 207 20.18 19.19 -40.67
CA ASN A 207 21.09 20.19 -41.20
C ASN A 207 21.21 21.45 -40.32
N ASP A 208 20.20 21.79 -39.51
CA ASP A 208 20.27 22.98 -38.63
C ASP A 208 21.19 22.78 -37.42
N CYS A 209 21.37 21.53 -36.98
CA CYS A 209 22.30 21.22 -35.88
C CYS A 209 23.77 21.12 -36.34
N GLN A 210 24.04 21.03 -37.64
CA GLN A 210 25.41 21.01 -38.18
C GLN A 210 25.98 22.40 -38.45
N ASN A 211 25.13 23.44 -38.50
CA ASN A 211 25.54 24.82 -38.82
C ASN A 211 25.76 25.70 -37.58
N SER A 212 25.73 25.13 -36.37
CA SER A 212 25.96 25.84 -35.10
C SER A 212 27.25 25.41 -34.37
N GLN A 213 28.25 24.93 -35.11
CA GLN A 213 29.66 24.82 -34.69
C GLN A 213 30.55 25.62 -35.63
#